data_AF-A0A1D3TU73-F1
#
_entry.id   AF-A0A1D3TU73-F1
#
_cell.length_a   1.000
_cell.length_b   1.000
_cell.length_c   1.000
_cell.angle_alpha   90.00
_cell.angle_beta   90.00
_cell.angle_gamma   90.00
#
_symmetry.space_group_name_H-M   'P 1'
#
loop_
_entity.id
_entity.type
_entity.pdbx_description
1 polymer ?
#
loop_
_entity_poly.entity_id
_entity_poly.type
_entity_poly.pdbx_seq_one_letter_code
_entity_poly.pdbx_strand_id
1 'polypeptide(L)'
;MENREQIGPGFYKGNNHVRRKFMCTLAGEQVAWKPFLFYIAKMFTITKYDEDSFELVIITKNQLEIFYKKVKHYNGRVEEHNYETARNAGDAWKKDRISQTEDAVIASILK
;
A
#
# COMPACT_ATOMS: atom_id res chain seq x y z
N MET A 1 12.20 22.20 11.07
CA MET A 1 11.11 21.55 10.32
C MET A 1 11.72 21.07 9.01
N GLU A 2 11.74 19.76 8.76
CA GLU A 2 12.24 19.23 7.49
C GLU A 2 11.38 19.78 6.36
N ASN A 3 11.99 20.50 5.41
CA ASN A 3 11.36 20.99 4.19
C ASN A 3 11.01 19.81 3.28
N ARG A 4 10.01 19.02 3.68
CA ARG A 4 9.54 17.89 2.87
C ARG A 4 8.72 18.45 1.71
N GLU A 5 9.07 18.07 0.49
CA GLU A 5 8.37 18.45 -0.73
C GLU A 5 6.93 17.91 -0.70
N GLN A 6 5.93 18.81 -0.72
CA GLN A 6 4.54 18.41 -0.80
C GLN A 6 4.19 17.98 -2.22
N ILE A 7 3.67 16.76 -2.36
CA ILE A 7 3.31 16.16 -3.65
C ILE A 7 1.79 16.06 -3.83
N GLY A 8 1.01 16.21 -2.76
CA GLY A 8 -0.43 16.34 -2.82
C GLY A 8 -1.05 16.74 -1.48
N PRO A 9 -2.38 16.88 -1.40
CA PRO A 9 -3.07 17.24 -0.16
C PRO A 9 -2.78 16.21 0.95
N GLY A 10 -2.04 16.61 1.98
CA GLY A 10 -1.65 15.71 3.07
C GLY A 10 -0.56 14.68 2.75
N PHE A 11 0.07 14.75 1.57
CA PHE A 11 1.13 13.85 1.14
C PHE A 11 2.41 14.59 0.76
N TYR A 12 3.52 14.08 1.28
CA TYR A 12 4.87 14.58 1.08
C TYR A 12 5.73 13.48 0.48
N LYS A 13 6.76 13.87 -0.26
CA LYS A 13 7.78 12.95 -0.74
C LYS A 13 8.40 12.18 0.45
N GLY A 14 8.49 10.85 0.33
CA GLY A 14 8.96 9.93 1.37
C GLY A 14 7.82 9.25 2.13
N ASN A 15 7.98 9.06 3.44
CA ASN A 15 7.03 8.33 4.30
C ASN A 15 5.84 9.18 4.70
N ASN A 16 4.64 8.67 4.45
CA ASN A 16 3.37 9.33 4.76
C ASN A 16 2.56 8.48 5.73
N HIS A 17 2.08 9.11 6.80
CA HIS A 17 1.18 8.46 7.75
C HIS A 17 -0.26 8.52 7.22
N VAL A 18 -0.90 7.37 7.08
CA VAL A 18 -2.23 7.26 6.50
C VAL A 18 -3.16 6.57 7.48
N ARG A 19 -4.27 7.23 7.83
CA ARG A 19 -5.28 6.69 8.73
C ARG A 19 -6.29 5.81 7.99
N ARG A 20 -6.73 4.73 8.63
CA ARG A 20 -7.81 3.85 8.18
C ARG A 20 -9.08 4.60 7.84
N LYS A 21 -9.49 5.56 8.69
CA LYS A 21 -10.69 6.38 8.45
C LYS A 21 -10.63 7.11 7.10
N PHE A 22 -9.47 7.66 6.76
CA PHE A 22 -9.26 8.33 5.48
C PHE A 22 -9.37 7.35 4.30
N MET A 23 -8.87 6.12 4.47
CA MET A 23 -9.01 5.06 3.47
C MET A 23 -10.46 4.61 3.29
N CYS A 24 -11.24 4.45 4.37
CA CYS A 24 -12.69 4.16 4.28
C CYS A 24 -13.41 5.25 3.46
N THR A 25 -13.14 6.52 3.75
CA THR A 25 -13.74 7.63 3.01
C THR A 25 -13.35 7.60 1.53
N LEU A 26 -12.09 7.31 1.22
CA LEU A 26 -11.60 7.26 -0.16
C LEU A 26 -12.12 6.06 -0.95
N ALA A 27 -12.23 4.89 -0.32
CA ALA A 27 -12.79 3.69 -0.92
C ALA A 27 -14.31 3.79 -1.12
N GLY A 28 -15.00 4.61 -0.32
CA GLY A 28 -16.46 4.71 -0.32
C GLY A 28 -17.15 3.56 0.41
N GLU A 29 -16.40 2.70 1.08
CA GLU A 29 -16.90 1.56 1.86
C GLU A 29 -16.06 1.32 3.12
N GLN A 30 -16.58 0.52 4.05
CA GLN A 30 -15.80 0.09 5.20
C GLN A 30 -14.73 -0.89 4.75
N VAL A 31 -13.47 -0.55 5.05
CA VAL A 31 -12.35 -1.36 4.61
C VAL A 31 -12.02 -2.45 5.63
N ALA A 32 -11.95 -3.70 5.17
CA ALA A 32 -11.38 -4.81 5.93
C ALA A 32 -9.85 -4.65 5.99
N TRP A 33 -9.34 -4.37 7.18
CA TRP A 33 -8.04 -3.70 7.29
C TRP A 33 -6.85 -4.54 6.82
N LYS A 34 -6.72 -5.79 7.29
CA LYS A 34 -5.62 -6.68 6.86
C LYS A 34 -5.67 -7.01 5.35
N PRO A 35 -6.83 -7.39 4.78
CA PRO A 35 -6.97 -7.55 3.34
C PRO A 35 -6.62 -6.29 2.54
N PHE A 36 -7.00 -5.12 3.03
CA PHE A 36 -6.65 -3.85 2.39
C PHE A 36 -5.17 -3.56 2.41
N LEU A 37 -4.51 -3.69 3.56
CA LEU A 37 -3.06 -3.50 3.67
C LEU A 37 -2.32 -4.47 2.74
N PHE A 38 -2.79 -5.72 2.67
CA PHE A 38 -2.29 -6.73 1.73
C PHE A 38 -2.47 -6.30 0.27
N TYR A 39 -3.65 -5.81 -0.09
CA TYR A 39 -3.95 -5.31 -1.43
C TYR A 39 -3.07 -4.11 -1.84
N ILE A 40 -2.86 -3.15 -0.93
CA ILE A 40 -2.00 -1.98 -1.17
C ILE A 40 -0.53 -2.40 -1.28
N ALA A 41 -0.06 -3.31 -0.42
CA ALA A 41 1.32 -3.79 -0.39
C ALA A 41 1.76 -4.48 -1.69
N LYS A 42 0.82 -4.95 -2.53
CA LYS A 42 1.13 -5.48 -3.87
C LYS A 42 1.73 -4.45 -4.83
N MET A 43 1.57 -3.15 -4.58
CA MET A 43 2.03 -2.09 -5.47
C MET A 43 2.81 -0.98 -4.76
N PHE A 44 2.75 -0.93 -3.43
CA PHE A 44 3.34 0.14 -2.65
C PHE A 44 4.08 -0.37 -1.43
N THR A 45 5.13 0.34 -1.05
CA THR A 45 5.91 0.03 0.15
C THR A 45 5.19 0.55 1.40
N ILE A 46 4.81 -0.38 2.27
CA ILE A 46 4.31 -0.09 3.62
C ILE A 46 5.45 -0.33 4.61
N THR A 47 5.91 0.70 5.32
CA THR A 47 7.04 0.59 6.26
C THR A 47 6.60 0.18 7.66
N LYS A 48 5.40 0.59 8.06
CA LYS A 48 4.78 0.26 9.35
C LYS A 48 3.26 0.23 9.21
N TYR A 49 2.59 -0.54 10.05
CA TYR A 49 1.14 -0.50 10.19
C TYR A 49 0.72 -0.91 11.58
N ASP A 50 -0.45 -0.44 11.99
CA ASP A 50 -1.15 -0.82 13.21
C ASP A 50 -2.65 -1.04 12.91
N GLU A 51 -3.49 -1.06 13.94
CA GLU A 51 -4.93 -1.31 13.82
C GLU A 51 -5.71 -0.17 13.14
N ASP A 52 -5.15 1.05 13.14
CA ASP A 52 -5.84 2.26 12.69
C ASP A 52 -5.10 3.03 11.59
N SER A 53 -3.86 2.65 11.26
CA SER A 53 -3.01 3.41 10.35
C SER A 53 -1.88 2.59 9.75
N PHE A 54 -1.23 3.18 8.74
CA PHE A 54 -0.02 2.66 8.14
C PHE A 54 0.87 3.78 7.60
N GLU A 55 2.16 3.52 7.50
CA GLU A 55 3.14 4.37 6.84
C GLU A 55 3.36 3.87 5.41
N LEU A 56 3.27 4.80 4.45
CA LEU A 56 3.35 4.55 3.01
C LEU A 56 4.45 5.39 2.38
N VAL A 57 5.32 4.76 1.58
CA VAL A 57 6.33 5.48 0.80
C VAL A 57 5.72 5.99 -0.51
N ILE A 58 5.77 7.31 -0.75
CA ILE A 58 5.42 7.92 -2.04
C ILE A 58 6.52 8.90 -2.44
N ILE A 59 7.07 8.74 -3.65
CA ILE A 59 8.18 9.56 -4.15
C ILE A 59 7.72 10.59 -5.17
N THR A 60 6.68 10.28 -5.95
CA THR A 60 6.22 11.13 -7.05
C THR A 60 4.71 11.40 -7.01
N LYS A 61 4.28 12.49 -7.67
CA LYS A 61 2.85 12.80 -7.86
C LYS A 61 2.11 11.69 -8.61
N ASN A 62 2.74 11.08 -9.61
CA ASN A 62 2.15 9.97 -10.36
C ASN A 62 1.91 8.74 -9.46
N GLN A 63 2.85 8.42 -8.57
CA GLN A 63 2.63 7.35 -7.58
C GLN A 63 1.45 7.66 -6.65
N LEU A 64 1.31 8.91 -6.22
CA LEU A 64 0.17 9.34 -5.41
C LEU A 64 -1.17 9.19 -6.16
N GLU A 65 -1.22 9.56 -7.44
CA GLU A 65 -2.42 9.38 -8.27
C GLU A 65 -2.77 7.90 -8.46
N ILE A 66 -1.78 7.05 -8.70
CA ILE A 66 -1.97 5.60 -8.79
C ILE A 66 -2.47 5.05 -7.46
N PHE A 67 -1.94 5.54 -6.33
CA PHE A 67 -2.39 5.14 -5.00
C PHE A 67 -3.87 5.46 -4.81
N TYR A 68 -4.30 6.69 -5.12
CA TYR A 68 -5.72 7.05 -5.03
C TYR A 68 -6.61 6.22 -5.93
N LYS A 69 -6.20 5.95 -7.19
CA LYS A 69 -6.94 5.08 -8.10
C LYS A 69 -7.05 3.66 -7.52
N LYS A 70 -5.97 3.13 -6.96
CA LYS A 70 -5.95 1.80 -6.35
C LYS A 70 -6.91 1.71 -5.16
N VAL A 71 -6.89 2.70 -4.26
CA VAL A 71 -7.82 2.74 -3.12
C VAL A 71 -9.28 2.83 -3.58
N LYS A 72 -9.58 3.65 -4.60
CA LYS A 72 -10.94 3.77 -5.17
C LYS A 72 -11.46 2.51 -5.86
N HIS A 73 -10.56 1.66 -6.35
CA HIS A 73 -10.90 0.37 -6.97
C HIS A 73 -10.84 -0.80 -5.98
N TYR A 74 -10.65 -0.52 -4.69
CA TYR A 74 -10.74 -1.56 -3.67
C TYR A 74 -12.15 -2.17 -3.68
N ASN A 75 -12.20 -3.49 -3.63
CA ASN A 75 -13.44 -4.25 -3.48
C ASN A 75 -13.24 -5.21 -2.30
N GLY A 76 -13.86 -4.89 -1.17
CA GLY A 76 -13.69 -5.64 0.08
C GLY A 76 -13.89 -7.14 -0.07
N ARG A 77 -14.98 -7.55 -0.74
CA ARG A 77 -15.32 -8.97 -0.91
C ARG A 77 -14.26 -9.74 -1.70
N VAL A 78 -13.74 -9.15 -2.77
CA VAL A 78 -12.70 -9.78 -3.61
C VAL A 78 -11.38 -9.85 -2.86
N GLU A 79 -10.98 -8.76 -2.21
CA GLU A 79 -9.66 -8.71 -1.56
C GLU A 79 -9.61 -9.48 -0.24
N GLU A 80 -10.73 -9.64 0.47
CA GLU A 80 -10.86 -10.59 1.58
C GLU A 80 -10.60 -12.03 1.11
N HIS A 81 -11.24 -12.45 0.03
CA HIS A 81 -11.02 -13.79 -0.54
C HIS A 81 -9.57 -13.99 -0.99
N ASN A 82 -8.98 -12.98 -1.65
CA ASN A 82 -7.57 -13.01 -2.07
C ASN A 82 -6.63 -13.11 -0.87
N TYR A 83 -6.90 -12.36 0.20
CA TYR A 83 -6.12 -12.38 1.42
C TYR A 83 -6.18 -13.74 2.11
N GLU A 84 -7.37 -14.32 2.27
CA GLU A 84 -7.53 -15.64 2.89
C GLU A 84 -6.88 -16.74 2.04
N THR A 85 -7.01 -16.67 0.72
CA THR A 85 -6.33 -17.62 -0.19
C THR A 85 -4.81 -17.54 -0.04
N ALA A 86 -4.25 -16.33 -0.02
CA ALA A 86 -2.82 -16.12 0.16
C ALA A 86 -2.32 -16.55 1.55
N ARG A 87 -3.12 -16.31 2.59
CA ARG A 87 -2.84 -16.70 3.97
C ARG A 87 -2.83 -18.23 4.13
N ASN A 88 -3.79 -18.91 3.52
CA ASN A 88 -3.96 -20.36 3.61
C ASN A 88 -2.95 -21.13 2.74
N ALA A 89 -2.41 -20.51 1.69
CA ALA A 89 -1.34 -21.06 0.85
C ALA A 89 0.05 -21.00 1.52
N GLY A 90 0.11 -21.20 2.84
CA GLY A 90 1.12 -20.80 3.83
C GLY A 90 2.63 -21.01 3.59
N ASP A 91 3.08 -21.46 2.43
CA ASP A 91 4.49 -21.63 2.07
C ASP A 91 4.94 -20.92 0.78
N ALA A 92 4.04 -20.52 -0.12
CA ALA A 92 4.43 -19.84 -1.37
C ALA A 92 4.83 -18.37 -1.15
N TRP A 93 4.21 -17.71 -0.16
CA TRP A 93 4.38 -16.27 0.10
C TRP A 93 5.75 -15.89 0.68
N LYS A 94 6.39 -16.78 1.44
CA LYS A 94 7.75 -16.53 1.98
C LYS A 94 8.81 -16.55 0.88
N LYS A 95 8.62 -17.32 -0.20
CA LYS A 95 9.55 -17.36 -1.34
C LYS A 95 9.41 -16.13 -2.25
N ASP A 96 8.19 -15.65 -2.50
CA ASP A 96 7.97 -14.49 -3.37
C ASP A 96 8.40 -13.16 -2.74
N ARG A 97 8.26 -12.99 -1.41
CA ARG A 97 8.75 -11.76 -0.76
C ARG A 97 10.26 -11.61 -0.80
N ILE A 98 11.03 -12.69 -0.60
CA ILE A 98 12.51 -12.64 -0.67
C ILE A 98 12.96 -12.29 -2.10
N SER A 99 12.21 -12.72 -3.12
CA SER A 99 12.49 -12.41 -4.53
C SER A 99 12.12 -10.99 -4.96
N GLN A 100 11.23 -10.30 -4.23
CA GLN A 100 10.72 -8.98 -4.62
C GLN A 100 11.29 -7.81 -3.81
N THR A 101 12.00 -8.06 -2.71
CA THR A 101 12.37 -6.98 -1.77
C THR A 101 13.65 -6.22 -2.06
N GLU A 102 14.60 -6.70 -2.87
CA GLU A 102 15.83 -5.90 -3.12
C GLU A 102 16.22 -5.81 -4.60
N ASP A 103 16.38 -6.92 -5.32
CA ASP A 103 16.95 -6.86 -6.67
C ASP A 103 15.97 -6.39 -7.78
N ALA A 104 14.68 -6.74 -7.67
CA ALA A 104 13.69 -6.42 -8.71
C ALA A 104 13.27 -4.94 -8.73
N VAL A 105 13.21 -4.29 -7.56
CA VAL A 105 12.88 -2.86 -7.46
C VAL A 105 14.07 -2.00 -7.88
N ILE A 106 15.30 -2.41 -7.57
CA ILE A 106 16.52 -1.73 -8.03
C ILE A 106 16.64 -1.84 -9.57
N ALA A 107 16.38 -3.03 -10.14
CA ALA A 107 16.44 -3.23 -11.58
C ALA A 107 15.39 -2.45 -12.40
N SER A 108 14.24 -2.10 -11.81
CA SER A 108 13.22 -1.28 -12.50
C SER A 108 13.46 0.22 -12.39
N ILE A 109 14.36 0.66 -11.51
CA ILE A 109 14.74 2.08 -11.33
C ILE A 109 15.99 2.43 -12.16
N LEU A 110 16.83 1.43 -12.47
CA LEU A 110 18.09 1.60 -13.21
C LEU A 110 18.00 1.34 -14.73
N LYS A 111 16.80 1.19 -15.29
CA LYS A 111 16.54 1.18 -16.75
C LYS A 111 15.77 2.42 -17.15
#